data_AF-A0A9P6YS74-F1
#
_entry.id   AF-A0A9P6YS74-F1
#
_cell.length_a   1.000
_cell.length_b   1.000
_cell.length_c   1.000
_cell.angle_alpha   90.00
_cell.angle_beta   90.00
_cell.angle_gamma   90.00
#
_symmetry.space_group_name_H-M   'P 1'
#
loop_
_entity.id
_entity.type
_entity.pdbx_description
1 polymer ?
#
loop_
_entity_poly.entity_id
_entity_poly.type
_entity_poly.pdbx_seq_one_letter_code
_entity_poly.pdbx_strand_id
1 'polypeptide(L)'
;MAARIISSQIAASVKRTGVRFQSTAVDGGFAAQRDAVKKHAAESAETWKKISIFVVIPSLIAASANAYNLYATHIEHQQHHPREWVKYPYINFRGRDFFWGRESLFFNPKVNLSAKDE
;
A
#
# COMPACT_ATOMS: atom_id res chain seq x y z
N MET A 1 -70.16 -34.02 7.28
CA MET A 1 -68.99 -33.10 7.20
C MET A 1 -68.08 -33.38 8.39
N ALA A 2 -66.77 -33.14 8.27
CA ALA A 2 -65.74 -33.23 9.31
C ALA A 2 -64.95 -34.57 9.43
N ALA A 3 -64.14 -34.86 8.41
CA ALA A 3 -62.97 -35.73 8.56
C ALA A 3 -61.91 -35.34 7.51
N ARG A 4 -61.18 -34.22 7.71
CA ARG A 4 -60.02 -33.89 6.84
C ARG A 4 -59.05 -32.81 7.31
N ILE A 5 -59.02 -32.38 8.58
CA ILE A 5 -58.26 -31.18 9.00
C ILE A 5 -57.25 -31.43 10.14
N ILE A 6 -56.91 -32.68 10.51
CA ILE A 6 -55.99 -32.92 11.66
C ILE A 6 -54.56 -33.35 11.24
N SER A 7 -54.26 -33.58 9.96
CA SER A 7 -52.96 -34.16 9.54
C SER A 7 -51.93 -33.17 8.94
N SER A 8 -52.20 -31.86 8.89
CA SER A 8 -51.35 -30.94 8.09
C SER A 8 -50.25 -30.20 8.86
N GLN A 9 -50.37 -29.98 10.18
CA GLN A 9 -49.39 -29.17 10.91
C GLN A 9 -48.20 -29.97 11.47
N ILE A 10 -48.41 -31.22 11.88
CA ILE A 10 -47.32 -32.10 12.38
C ILE A 10 -46.39 -32.51 11.21
N ALA A 11 -46.95 -32.82 10.04
CA ALA A 11 -46.18 -33.16 8.85
C ALA A 11 -45.33 -32.00 8.30
N ALA A 12 -45.81 -30.74 8.45
CA ALA A 12 -45.08 -29.55 8.01
C ALA A 12 -43.88 -29.22 8.93
N SER A 13 -43.99 -29.47 10.23
CA SER A 13 -42.90 -29.25 11.20
C SER A 13 -41.75 -30.24 11.01
N VAL A 14 -42.06 -31.53 10.81
CA VAL A 14 -41.04 -32.59 10.57
C VAL A 14 -40.29 -32.37 9.25
N LYS A 15 -40.98 -31.93 8.19
CA LYS A 15 -40.33 -31.60 6.91
C LYS A 15 -39.36 -30.41 7.02
N ARG A 16 -39.66 -29.39 7.83
CA ARG A 16 -38.77 -28.22 8.01
C ARG A 16 -37.49 -28.54 8.76
N THR A 17 -37.55 -29.42 9.76
CA THR A 17 -36.38 -29.84 10.53
C THR A 17 -35.45 -30.72 9.69
N GLY A 18 -36.00 -31.63 8.86
CA GLY A 18 -35.21 -32.46 7.95
C GLY A 18 -34.50 -31.68 6.82
N VAL A 19 -35.12 -30.60 6.31
CA VAL A 19 -34.53 -29.75 5.26
C VAL A 19 -33.34 -28.92 5.80
N ARG A 20 -33.43 -28.42 7.05
CA ARG A 20 -32.31 -27.71 7.68
C ARG A 20 -31.13 -28.63 8.03
N PHE A 21 -31.42 -29.87 8.44
CA PHE A 21 -30.38 -30.87 8.71
C PHE A 21 -29.65 -31.30 7.42
N GLN A 22 -30.35 -31.40 6.28
CA GLN A 22 -29.74 -31.69 4.98
C GLN A 22 -28.81 -30.55 4.51
N SER A 23 -29.15 -29.28 4.76
CA SER A 23 -28.26 -28.15 4.41
C SER A 23 -26.97 -28.08 5.24
N THR A 24 -26.94 -28.70 6.42
CA THR A 24 -25.72 -28.85 7.24
C THR A 24 -25.01 -30.19 7.05
N ALA A 25 -25.68 -31.20 6.48
CA ALA A 25 -25.15 -32.54 6.23
C ALA A 25 -24.48 -32.69 4.85
N VAL A 26 -24.78 -31.78 3.90
CA VAL A 26 -23.93 -31.62 2.72
C VAL A 26 -22.71 -30.82 3.18
N ASP A 27 -21.60 -31.51 3.44
CA ASP A 27 -20.30 -30.89 3.67
C ASP A 27 -19.94 -30.10 2.41
N GLY A 28 -20.32 -28.81 2.37
CA GLY A 28 -20.22 -27.94 1.20
C GLY A 28 -18.79 -27.57 0.83
N GLY A 29 -17.80 -28.34 1.27
CA GLY A 29 -16.37 -28.16 1.03
C GLY A 29 -15.78 -26.88 1.64
N PHE A 30 -16.60 -25.96 2.17
CA PHE A 30 -16.18 -24.65 2.62
C PHE A 30 -15.19 -24.71 3.79
N ALA A 31 -15.41 -25.61 4.76
CA ALA A 31 -14.47 -25.79 5.87
C ALA A 31 -13.10 -26.27 5.38
N ALA A 32 -13.09 -27.29 4.50
CA ALA A 32 -11.87 -27.81 3.88
C ALA A 32 -11.18 -26.76 3.00
N GLN A 33 -11.93 -26.00 2.21
CA GLN A 33 -11.40 -24.92 1.37
C GLN A 33 -10.81 -23.80 2.22
N ARG A 34 -11.48 -23.41 3.32
CA ARG A 34 -10.95 -22.41 4.26
C ARG A 34 -9.63 -22.86 4.86
N ASP A 35 -9.54 -24.12 5.26
CA ASP A 35 -8.32 -24.64 5.88
C ASP A 35 -7.19 -24.80 4.84
N ALA A 36 -7.51 -25.15 3.59
CA ALA A 36 -6.57 -25.11 2.47
C ALA A 36 -6.05 -23.69 2.19
N VAL A 37 -6.93 -22.68 2.17
CA VAL A 37 -6.54 -21.27 2.01
C VAL A 37 -5.65 -20.81 3.16
N LYS A 38 -5.97 -21.17 4.40
CA LYS A 38 -5.13 -20.84 5.56
C LYS A 38 -3.73 -21.43 5.44
N LYS A 39 -3.63 -22.70 5.03
CA LYS A 39 -2.33 -23.35 4.82
C LYS A 39 -1.52 -22.66 3.72
N HIS A 40 -2.14 -22.42 2.56
CA HIS A 40 -1.48 -21.72 1.45
C HIS A 40 -1.03 -20.30 1.84
N ALA A 41 -1.85 -19.56 2.60
CA ALA A 41 -1.51 -18.23 3.08
C ALA A 41 -0.32 -18.27 4.05
N ALA A 42 -0.23 -19.26 4.94
CA ALA A 42 0.88 -19.41 5.86
C ALA A 42 2.21 -19.67 5.12
N GLU A 43 2.22 -20.57 4.14
CA GLU A 43 3.40 -20.88 3.32
C GLU A 43 3.82 -19.67 2.46
N SER A 44 2.85 -18.96 1.89
CA SER A 44 3.08 -17.73 1.13
C SER A 44 3.68 -16.64 2.01
N ALA A 45 3.14 -16.43 3.22
CA ALA A 45 3.62 -15.43 4.16
C ALA A 45 5.07 -15.73 4.61
N GLU A 46 5.40 -16.99 4.85
CA GLU A 46 6.77 -17.40 5.18
C GLU A 46 7.74 -17.10 4.02
N THR A 47 7.32 -17.39 2.78
CA THR A 47 8.11 -17.10 1.57
C THR A 47 8.38 -15.61 1.43
N TRP A 48 7.35 -14.76 1.56
CA TRP A 48 7.52 -13.30 1.49
C TRP A 48 8.37 -12.74 2.64
N LYS A 49 8.24 -13.29 3.85
CA LYS A 49 9.12 -12.92 4.96
C LYS A 49 10.58 -13.20 4.64
N LYS A 50 10.89 -14.37 4.05
CA LYS A 50 12.25 -14.73 3.64
C LYS A 50 12.77 -13.79 2.55
N ILE A 51 11.97 -13.49 1.52
CA ILE A 51 12.38 -12.54 0.47
C ILE A 51 12.66 -11.15 1.07
N SER A 52 11.79 -10.64 1.93
CA SER A 52 11.99 -9.34 2.58
C SER A 52 13.27 -9.28 3.40
N ILE A 53 13.60 -10.35 4.13
CA ILE A 53 14.81 -10.36 4.97
C ILE A 53 16.07 -10.62 4.14
N PHE A 54 16.05 -11.60 3.25
CA PHE A 54 17.26 -12.09 2.58
C PHE A 54 17.55 -11.41 1.24
N VAL A 55 16.58 -10.76 0.62
CA VAL A 55 16.77 -10.07 -0.66
C VAL A 55 16.66 -8.57 -0.48
N VAL A 56 15.58 -8.09 0.13
CA VAL A 56 15.33 -6.64 0.22
C VAL A 56 16.36 -5.96 1.11
N ILE A 57 16.67 -6.50 2.29
CA ILE A 57 17.67 -5.88 3.20
C ILE A 57 19.05 -5.78 2.54
N PRO A 58 19.66 -6.84 1.96
CA PRO A 58 20.94 -6.70 1.26
C PRO A 58 20.89 -5.73 0.07
N SER A 59 19.79 -5.75 -0.70
CA SER A 59 19.62 -4.84 -1.84
C SER A 59 19.57 -3.38 -1.39
N LEU A 60 18.88 -3.09 -0.28
CA LEU A 60 18.83 -1.74 0.30
C LEU A 60 20.19 -1.28 0.80
N ILE A 61 20.98 -2.17 1.41
CA ILE A 61 22.34 -1.85 1.86
C ILE A 61 23.21 -1.47 0.65
N ALA A 62 23.19 -2.28 -0.41
CA ALA A 62 23.95 -2.01 -1.63
C ALA A 62 23.52 -0.69 -2.31
N ALA A 63 22.21 -0.46 -2.45
CA ALA A 63 21.68 0.77 -3.01
C ALA A 63 22.04 2.00 -2.16
N SER A 64 21.99 1.87 -0.82
CA SER A 64 22.35 2.96 0.09
C SER A 64 23.83 3.31 -0.01
N ALA A 65 24.72 2.32 -0.12
CA ALA A 65 26.14 2.55 -0.32
C ALA A 65 26.41 3.30 -1.65
N ASN A 66 25.73 2.90 -2.73
CA ASN A 66 25.84 3.61 -4.01
C ASN A 66 25.32 5.06 -3.92
N ALA A 67 24.14 5.26 -3.34
CA ALA A 67 23.56 6.58 -3.15
C ALA A 67 24.45 7.48 -2.27
N TYR A 68 25.07 6.92 -1.24
CA TYR A 68 26.02 7.64 -0.39
C TYR A 68 27.25 8.13 -1.17
N ASN A 69 27.83 7.26 -2.01
CA ASN A 69 28.98 7.65 -2.84
C ASN A 69 28.61 8.77 -3.81
N LEU A 70 27.46 8.65 -4.49
CA LEU A 70 26.95 9.69 -5.39
C LEU A 70 26.70 11.01 -4.65
N TYR A 71 26.12 10.94 -3.44
CA TYR A 71 25.90 12.10 -2.59
C TYR A 71 27.22 12.77 -2.21
N ALA A 72 28.22 12.01 -1.74
CA ALA A 72 29.52 12.55 -1.35
C ALA A 72 30.19 13.28 -2.52
N THR A 73 30.24 12.65 -3.70
CA THR A 73 30.79 13.28 -4.92
C THR A 73 29.99 14.52 -5.33
N HIS A 74 28.67 14.52 -5.17
CA HIS A 74 27.86 15.70 -5.48
C HIS A 74 28.19 16.88 -4.56
N ILE A 75 28.39 16.63 -3.26
CA ILE A 75 28.79 17.67 -2.31
C ILE A 75 30.17 18.22 -2.64
N GLU A 76 31.15 17.35 -2.94
CA GLU A 76 32.49 17.77 -3.37
C GLU A 76 32.44 18.61 -4.65
N HIS A 77 31.70 18.16 -5.66
CA HIS A 77 31.53 18.91 -6.91
C HIS A 77 30.91 20.29 -6.66
N GLN A 78 29.94 20.43 -5.76
CA GLN A 78 29.36 21.72 -5.41
C GLN A 78 30.34 22.67 -4.71
N GLN A 79 31.31 22.15 -3.96
CA GLN A 79 32.35 22.96 -3.33
C GLN A 79 33.36 23.49 -4.36
N HIS A 80 33.74 22.66 -5.34
CA HIS A 80 34.68 23.07 -6.39
C HIS A 80 34.03 23.93 -7.48
N HIS A 81 32.74 23.75 -7.74
CA HIS A 81 31.97 24.49 -8.72
C HIS A 81 30.78 25.18 -8.04
N PRO A 82 31.02 26.32 -7.35
CA PRO A 82 29.94 27.09 -6.75
C PRO A 82 28.95 27.50 -7.83
N ARG A 83 27.65 27.50 -7.49
CA ARG A 83 26.61 27.81 -8.47
C ARG A 83 26.61 29.28 -8.81
N GLU A 84 26.61 29.57 -10.10
CA GLU A 84 26.37 30.90 -10.62
C GLU A 84 24.89 31.03 -11.02
N TRP A 85 24.22 32.08 -10.56
CA TRP A 85 22.81 32.31 -10.84
C TRP A 85 22.64 33.15 -12.10
N VAL A 86 22.21 32.51 -13.19
CA VAL A 86 21.83 33.23 -14.41
C VAL A 86 20.31 33.44 -14.41
N LYS A 87 19.89 34.69 -14.33
CA LYS A 87 18.47 35.08 -14.29
C LYS A 87 17.87 35.13 -15.68
N TYR A 88 17.26 34.03 -16.09
CA TYR A 88 16.46 34.00 -17.32
C TYR A 88 15.00 34.35 -17.01
N PRO A 89 14.29 35.09 -17.88
CA PRO A 89 12.91 35.54 -17.62
C PRO A 89 11.89 34.42 -17.37
N TYR A 90 12.21 33.18 -17.74
CA TYR A 90 11.37 32.01 -17.57
C TYR A 90 11.74 31.16 -16.34
N ILE A 91 12.86 31.44 -15.66
CA ILE A 91 13.28 30.74 -14.44
C ILE A 91 12.79 31.53 -13.24
N ASN A 92 12.22 30.84 -12.26
CA ASN A 92 11.69 31.42 -11.01
C ASN A 92 10.56 32.47 -11.18
N PHE A 93 10.05 32.67 -12.40
CA PHE A 93 8.93 33.56 -12.68
C PHE A 93 7.73 33.32 -11.75
N ARG A 94 7.17 34.42 -11.20
CA ARG A 94 5.96 34.43 -10.37
C ARG A 94 4.93 35.39 -10.94
N GLY A 95 3.79 34.86 -11.38
CA GLY A 95 2.62 35.68 -11.76
C GLY A 95 1.79 36.15 -10.56
N ARG A 96 1.79 35.38 -9.46
CA ARG A 96 1.22 35.72 -8.15
C ARG A 96 2.00 35.01 -7.06
N ASP A 97 1.98 35.58 -5.87
CA ASP A 97 2.61 34.97 -4.69
C ASP A 97 1.79 33.78 -4.17
N PHE A 98 2.44 32.86 -3.45
CA PHE A 98 1.73 31.80 -2.74
C PHE A 98 1.05 32.37 -1.49
N PHE A 99 0.04 31.68 -0.96
CA PHE A 99 -0.73 32.16 0.19
C PHE A 99 0.04 32.17 1.52
N TRP A 100 1.24 31.55 1.57
CA TRP A 100 2.13 31.56 2.74
C TRP A 100 3.39 32.42 2.53
N GLY A 101 3.57 33.03 1.35
CA GLY A 101 4.75 33.82 1.00
C GLY A 101 5.22 33.63 -0.44
N ARG A 102 6.36 34.23 -0.77
CA ARG A 102 6.92 34.22 -2.15
C ARG A 102 7.72 32.96 -2.48
N GLU A 103 8.31 32.33 -1.48
CA GLU A 103 9.13 31.14 -1.66
C GLU A 103 8.30 29.86 -1.74
N SER A 104 8.79 28.88 -2.51
CA SER A 104 8.16 27.57 -2.60
C SER A 104 8.19 26.82 -1.27
N LEU A 105 7.30 25.83 -1.10
CA LEU A 105 7.18 25.05 0.13
C LEU A 105 8.50 24.35 0.54
N PHE A 106 9.26 23.87 -0.43
CA PHE A 106 10.56 23.21 -0.24
C PHE A 106 11.73 24.11 -0.66
N PHE A 107 11.61 25.42 -0.42
CA PHE A 107 12.68 26.36 -0.70
C PHE A 107 13.88 26.12 0.21
N ASN A 108 15.07 26.02 -0.37
CA ASN A 108 16.32 25.93 0.37
C ASN A 108 17.29 27.03 -0.10
N PRO A 109 17.66 27.99 0.77
CA PRO A 109 18.48 29.14 0.39
C PRO A 109 19.91 28.75 -0.08
N LYS A 110 20.37 27.53 0.21
CA LYS A 110 21.67 27.05 -0.27
C LYS A 110 21.65 26.65 -1.74
N VAL A 111 20.47 26.35 -2.30
CA VAL A 111 20.33 25.69 -3.60
C VAL A 111 19.25 26.32 -4.48
N ASN A 112 18.56 27.34 -4.01
CA ASN A 112 17.53 28.08 -4.74
C ASN A 112 17.78 29.59 -4.57
N LEU A 113 17.65 30.34 -5.66
CA LEU A 113 17.62 31.79 -5.63
C LEU A 113 16.27 32.27 -5.09
N SER A 114 16.28 33.20 -4.12
CA SER A 114 15.04 33.76 -3.56
C SER A 114 14.29 34.55 -4.63
N ALA A 115 12.97 34.40 -4.64
CA ALA A 115 12.08 35.22 -5.48
C ALA A 115 12.03 36.70 -5.07
N LYS A 116 12.68 37.08 -3.95
CA LYS A 116 12.89 38.49 -3.57
C LYS A 116 14.15 39.09 -4.19
N ASP A 117 15.13 38.23 -4.47
CA ASP A 117 16.44 38.62 -5.00
C ASP A 117 16.48 38.54 -6.53
N GLU A 118 15.39 38.08 -7.17
CA GLU A 118 15.16 38.14 -8.62
C GLU A 118 14.92 39.57 -9.09
#